data_AF-A0A7C9AVA5-F1
#
_entry.id   AF-A0A7C9AVA5-F1
#
_cell.length_a   1.000
_cell.length_b   1.000
_cell.length_c   1.000
_cell.angle_alpha   90.00
_cell.angle_beta   90.00
_cell.angle_gamma   90.00
#
_symmetry.space_group_name_H-M   'P 1'
#
loop_
_entity.id
_entity.type
_entity.pdbx_description
1 polymer ?
#
loop_
_entity_poly.entity_id
_entity_poly.type
_entity_poly.pdbx_seq_one_letter_code
_entity_poly.pdbx_strand_id
1 'polypeptide(L)'
;DLEDPPQKRGAFSNNQIWITPYNRSEVWAGGLFAYQSQGEDTLATWSDRDRPIENKDIVLWYTMGFHHIPCQEDFPIMPTVSSSFDLKPVNFFESNPILGISPNFEKDLPVCQV
;
A
#
# COMPACT_ATOMS: atom_id res chain seq x y z
N ASP A 1 -6.07 11.00 18.81
CA ASP A 1 -6.50 12.41 18.78
C ASP A 1 -6.08 12.96 17.42
N LEU A 2 -7.02 13.52 16.64
CA LEU A 2 -6.69 14.07 15.32
C LEU A 2 -5.85 15.35 15.44
N GLU A 3 -5.90 16.00 16.60
CA GLU A 3 -5.15 17.23 16.85
C GLU A 3 -3.71 16.99 17.32
N ASP A 4 -3.33 15.74 17.59
CA ASP A 4 -1.97 15.36 18.00
C ASP A 4 -0.97 15.69 16.87
N PRO A 5 0.13 16.44 17.12
CA PRO A 5 1.04 16.89 16.06
C PRO A 5 1.59 15.77 15.16
N PRO A 6 1.98 14.58 15.65
CA PRO A 6 2.34 13.45 14.81
C PRO A 6 1.17 12.97 13.93
N GLN A 7 -0.06 12.93 14.47
CA GLN A 7 -1.25 12.53 13.69
C GLN A 7 -1.56 13.54 12.59
N LYS A 8 -1.44 14.84 12.84
CA LYS A 8 -1.57 15.89 11.81
C LYS A 8 -0.56 15.72 10.69
N ARG A 9 0.70 15.44 11.03
CA ARG A 9 1.77 15.23 10.05
C ARG A 9 1.62 13.92 9.28
N GLY A 10 1.06 12.90 9.92
CA GLY A 10 0.79 11.57 9.39
C GLY A 10 -0.67 11.38 8.92
N ALA A 11 -1.39 12.45 8.60
CA ALA A 11 -2.84 12.41 8.36
C ALA A 11 -3.26 11.50 7.18
N PHE A 12 -2.32 11.14 6.29
CA PHE A 12 -2.53 10.09 5.29
C PHE A 12 -2.91 8.72 5.89
N SER A 13 -2.65 8.48 7.18
CA SER A 13 -3.05 7.27 7.90
C SER A 13 -4.49 7.30 8.43
N ASN A 14 -5.20 8.43 8.30
CA ASN A 14 -6.59 8.55 8.81
C ASN A 14 -7.58 7.62 8.10
N ASN A 15 -7.25 7.16 6.89
CA ASN A 15 -8.00 6.16 6.16
C ASN A 15 -7.04 5.09 5.64
N GLN A 16 -7.55 3.87 5.48
CA GLN A 16 -6.79 2.76 4.88
C GLN A 16 -6.65 2.91 3.36
N ILE A 17 -7.64 3.52 2.70
CA ILE A 17 -7.69 3.71 1.25
C ILE A 17 -8.05 5.17 0.96
N TRP A 18 -7.33 5.78 0.02
CA TRP A 18 -7.66 7.07 -0.56
C TRP A 18 -7.67 6.98 -2.09
N ILE A 19 -8.50 7.79 -2.73
CA ILE A 19 -8.54 7.93 -4.18
C ILE A 19 -8.45 9.42 -4.50
N THR A 20 -7.48 9.79 -5.33
CA THR A 20 -7.31 11.18 -5.80
C THR A 20 -7.25 11.20 -7.32
N PRO A 21 -7.68 12.28 -8.00
CA PRO A 21 -7.32 12.48 -9.40
C PRO A 21 -5.80 12.52 -9.54
N TYR A 22 -5.29 12.02 -10.66
CA TYR A 22 -3.86 12.09 -10.96
C TYR A 22 -3.38 13.56 -10.98
N ASN A 23 -2.27 13.82 -10.27
CA ASN A 23 -1.57 15.08 -10.30
C ASN A 23 -0.06 14.82 -10.22
N ARG A 24 0.68 15.32 -11.22
CA ARG A 24 2.13 15.11 -11.35
C ARG A 24 2.92 15.54 -10.10
N SER A 25 2.45 16.54 -9.36
CA SER A 25 3.13 17.08 -8.18
C SER A 25 2.75 16.37 -6.87
N GLU A 26 1.67 15.59 -6.83
CA GLU A 26 1.15 14.93 -5.63
C GLU A 26 1.70 13.50 -5.52
N VAL A 27 2.93 13.37 -5.01
CA VAL A 27 3.68 12.09 -4.97
C VAL A 27 3.94 11.59 -3.54
N TRP A 28 4.12 12.51 -2.59
CA TRP A 28 4.54 12.19 -1.22
C TRP A 28 3.39 12.38 -0.22
N ALA A 29 2.81 11.30 0.30
CA ALA A 29 1.59 11.37 1.12
C ALA A 29 1.70 12.22 2.41
N GLY A 30 2.92 12.38 2.96
CA GLY A 30 3.21 13.26 4.10
C GLY A 30 3.72 14.66 3.71
N GLY A 31 3.72 14.99 2.42
CA GLY A 31 4.24 16.23 1.83
C GLY A 31 5.67 16.14 1.34
N LEU A 32 6.05 17.07 0.48
CA LEU A 32 7.40 17.13 -0.10
C LEU A 32 8.50 17.33 0.97
N PHE A 33 8.20 18.15 1.98
CA PHE A 33 9.13 18.45 3.08
C PHE A 33 8.57 17.92 4.42
N ALA A 34 8.85 16.66 4.73
CA ALA A 34 8.30 15.99 5.91
C ALA A 34 9.00 16.35 7.23
N TYR A 35 10.28 16.72 7.21
CA TYR A 35 11.02 17.08 8.42
C TYR A 35 10.47 18.36 9.04
N GLN A 36 10.07 18.29 10.32
CA GLN A 36 9.43 19.40 11.06
C GLN A 36 8.18 20.00 10.40
N SER A 37 7.54 19.25 9.48
CA SER A 37 6.29 19.67 8.85
C SER A 37 5.20 19.95 9.88
N GLN A 38 4.26 20.84 9.55
CA GLN A 38 3.08 21.12 10.37
C GLN A 38 1.82 20.39 9.88
N GLY A 39 1.95 19.53 8.86
CA GLY A 39 0.83 18.76 8.28
C GLY A 39 0.05 19.47 7.17
N GLU A 40 0.58 20.56 6.62
CA GLU A 40 -0.13 21.44 5.68
C GLU A 40 -0.16 20.94 4.22
N ASP A 41 0.67 19.96 3.87
CA ASP A 41 0.81 19.42 2.50
C ASP A 41 0.67 17.89 2.48
N THR A 42 -0.35 17.36 3.16
CA THR A 42 -0.57 15.91 3.25
C THR A 42 -1.60 15.40 2.24
N LEU A 43 -1.66 14.09 2.05
CA LEU A 43 -2.71 13.44 1.27
C LEU A 43 -4.13 13.81 1.75
N ALA A 44 -4.30 14.01 3.06
CA ALA A 44 -5.55 14.49 3.62
C ALA A 44 -5.88 15.89 3.07
N THR A 45 -4.93 16.83 3.13
CA THR A 45 -5.09 18.19 2.58
C THR A 45 -5.37 18.19 1.07
N TRP A 46 -4.79 17.26 0.31
CA TRP A 46 -5.08 17.14 -1.13
C TRP A 46 -6.46 16.58 -1.42
N SER A 47 -6.96 15.71 -0.54
CA SER A 47 -8.27 15.06 -0.63
C SER A 47 -9.40 15.98 -0.19
N ASP A 48 -9.16 16.88 0.77
CA ASP A 48 -10.12 17.89 1.24
C ASP A 48 -10.58 18.86 0.14
N ARG A 49 -9.88 18.89 -1.00
CA ARG A 49 -10.27 19.64 -2.20
C ARG A 49 -11.49 19.04 -2.92
N ASP A 50 -11.96 17.86 -2.48
CA ASP A 50 -13.16 17.16 -2.96
C ASP A 50 -13.27 17.14 -4.50
N ARG A 51 -12.16 16.76 -5.14
CA ARG A 51 -12.05 16.80 -6.60
C ARG A 51 -12.79 15.60 -7.21
N PRO A 52 -13.55 15.78 -8.31
CA PRO A 52 -14.27 14.69 -8.96
C PRO A 52 -13.34 13.62 -9.54
N ILE A 53 -13.63 12.34 -9.25
CA ILE A 53 -12.82 11.15 -9.60
C ILE A 53 -13.50 10.19 -10.60
N GLU A 54 -14.80 10.33 -10.86
CA GLU A 54 -15.54 9.42 -11.74
C GLU A 54 -15.05 9.53 -13.20
N ASN A 55 -14.76 8.39 -13.84
CA ASN A 55 -14.31 8.27 -15.24
C ASN A 55 -13.10 9.15 -15.58
N LYS A 56 -12.11 9.20 -14.70
CA LYS A 56 -10.87 9.98 -14.86
C LYS A 56 -9.62 9.15 -14.56
N ASP A 57 -8.48 9.73 -14.88
CA ASP A 57 -7.19 9.27 -14.39
C ASP A 57 -7.09 9.51 -12.89
N ILE A 58 -6.93 8.42 -12.14
CA ILE A 58 -6.98 8.39 -10.68
C ILE A 58 -5.79 7.62 -10.11
N VAL A 59 -5.45 7.94 -8.88
CA VAL A 59 -4.42 7.27 -8.09
C VAL A 59 -5.05 6.73 -6.81
N LEU A 60 -4.81 5.45 -6.53
CA LEU A 60 -5.17 4.80 -5.28
C LEU A 60 -3.98 4.82 -4.33
N TRP A 61 -4.23 5.23 -3.09
CA TRP A 61 -3.25 5.21 -2.01
C TRP A 61 -3.71 4.19 -0.96
N TYR A 62 -2.90 3.17 -0.70
CA TYR A 62 -3.19 2.11 0.27
C TYR A 62 -2.24 2.21 1.47
N THR A 63 -2.79 2.39 2.66
CA THR A 63 -2.04 2.43 3.91
C THR A 63 -2.03 1.05 4.55
N MET A 64 -0.85 0.43 4.62
CA MET A 64 -0.61 -0.79 5.38
C MET A 64 0.14 -0.45 6.66
N GLY A 65 -0.36 -0.90 7.81
CA GLY A 65 0.24 -0.66 9.11
C GLY A 65 -0.06 -1.79 10.09
N PHE A 66 0.66 -1.81 11.21
CA PHE A 66 0.47 -2.78 12.29
C PHE A 66 0.73 -2.12 13.64
N HIS A 67 0.12 -2.65 14.70
CA HIS A 67 0.40 -2.25 16.07
C HIS A 67 1.39 -3.24 16.68
N HIS A 68 2.65 -2.82 16.88
CA HIS A 68 3.67 -3.68 17.49
C HIS A 68 3.58 -3.61 19.01
N ILE A 69 3.11 -4.68 19.65
CA ILE A 69 3.25 -4.89 21.09
C ILE A 69 4.48 -5.80 21.27
N PRO A 70 5.62 -5.28 21.75
CA PRO A 70 6.84 -6.07 21.84
C PRO A 70 6.70 -7.29 22.76
N CYS A 71 7.34 -8.40 22.40
CA CYS A 71 7.45 -9.59 23.26
C CYS A 71 8.91 -10.00 23.51
N GLN A 72 9.13 -11.02 24.35
CA GLN A 72 10.50 -11.43 24.73
C GLN A 72 11.27 -12.00 23.54
N GLU A 73 10.56 -12.67 22.63
CA GLU A 73 11.09 -13.27 21.41
C GLU A 73 11.61 -12.23 20.41
N ASP A 74 11.21 -10.95 20.53
CA ASP A 74 11.72 -9.86 19.70
C ASP A 74 13.17 -9.48 20.05
N PHE A 75 13.70 -9.97 21.18
CA PHE A 75 15.04 -9.63 21.70
C PHE A 75 15.98 -10.85 21.70
N PRO A 76 17.28 -10.70 21.35
CA PRO A 76 17.98 -9.46 20.94
C PRO A 76 17.79 -9.11 19.45
N ILE A 77 17.13 -9.99 18.70
CA ILE A 77 16.84 -9.79 17.29
C ILE A 77 15.44 -10.34 17.00
N MET A 78 14.61 -9.50 16.40
CA MET A 78 13.21 -9.82 16.12
C MET A 78 13.10 -10.77 14.93
N PRO A 79 12.36 -11.90 15.04
CA PRO A 79 11.99 -12.70 13.88
C PRO A 79 11.14 -11.91 12.88
N THR A 80 11.17 -12.30 11.60
CA THR A 80 10.40 -11.62 10.56
C THR A 80 8.90 -11.67 10.82
N VAL A 81 8.25 -10.50 10.77
CA VAL A 81 6.79 -10.35 10.69
C VAL A 81 6.40 -9.98 9.27
N SER A 82 5.47 -10.71 8.67
CA SER A 82 5.06 -10.52 7.28
C SER A 82 3.65 -9.92 7.19
N SER A 83 3.45 -9.03 6.23
CA SER A 83 2.13 -8.48 5.83
C SER A 83 2.09 -8.32 4.32
N SER A 84 0.93 -8.59 3.71
CA SER A 84 0.78 -8.54 2.25
C SER A 84 -0.63 -8.10 1.85
N PHE A 85 -0.76 -7.71 0.58
CA PHE A 85 -2.02 -7.48 -0.10
C PHE A 85 -1.88 -7.92 -1.56
N ASP A 86 -3.01 -8.23 -2.21
CA ASP A 86 -3.03 -8.63 -3.62
C ASP A 86 -3.83 -7.62 -4.44
N LEU A 87 -3.31 -7.26 -5.62
CA LEU A 87 -4.10 -6.64 -6.67
C LEU A 87 -4.54 -7.74 -7.64
N LYS A 88 -5.80 -8.13 -7.54
CA LYS A 88 -6.36 -9.21 -8.35
C LYS A 88 -7.15 -8.64 -9.52
N PRO A 89 -6.96 -9.15 -10.75
CA PRO A 89 -7.82 -8.81 -11.87
C PRO A 89 -9.24 -9.31 -11.57
N VAL A 90 -10.23 -8.42 -11.61
CA VAL A 90 -11.65 -8.76 -11.42
C VAL A 90 -12.41 -8.33 -12.67
N ASN A 91 -12.97 -9.30 -13.40
CA ASN A 91 -13.63 -9.09 -14.70
C ASN A 91 -12.74 -8.36 -15.73
N PHE A 92 -11.41 -8.46 -15.58
CA PHE A 92 -10.45 -7.85 -16.50
C PHE A 92 -10.18 -8.72 -17.73
N PHE A 93 -10.28 -10.04 -17.59
CA PHE A 93 -10.08 -11.00 -18.66
C PHE A 93 -11.40 -11.72 -18.97
N GLU A 94 -11.61 -12.07 -20.24
CA GLU A 94 -12.78 -12.84 -20.72
C GLU A 94 -12.81 -14.28 -20.18
N SER A 95 -11.65 -14.83 -19.85
CA SER A 95 -11.51 -16.16 -19.26
C SER A 95 -10.24 -16.24 -18.41
N ASN A 96 -10.01 -17.39 -17.77
CA ASN A 96 -8.84 -17.58 -16.91
C ASN A 96 -7.52 -17.31 -17.69
N PRO A 97 -6.73 -16.30 -17.30
CA PRO A 97 -5.54 -15.87 -18.07
C PRO A 97 -4.42 -16.92 -18.09
N ILE A 98 -4.44 -17.89 -17.17
CA ILE A 98 -3.41 -18.94 -17.09
C ILE A 98 -3.90 -20.31 -17.57
N LEU A 99 -5.07 -20.39 -18.20
CA LEU A 99 -5.67 -21.66 -18.62
C LEU A 99 -4.78 -22.48 -19.56
N GLY A 100 -3.96 -21.82 -20.39
CA GLY A 100 -3.04 -22.46 -21.34
C GLY A 100 -1.66 -22.81 -20.76
N ILE A 101 -1.42 -22.56 -19.46
CA ILE A 101 -0.12 -22.81 -18.85
C ILE A 101 -0.09 -24.24 -18.28
N SER A 102 0.85 -25.06 -18.76
CA SER A 102 1.07 -26.39 -18.22
C SER A 102 1.44 -26.33 -16.73
N PRO A 103 0.83 -27.16 -15.87
CA PRO A 103 1.25 -27.25 -14.48
C PRO A 103 2.64 -27.88 -14.37
N ASN A 104 3.37 -27.52 -13.31
CA ASN A 104 4.62 -28.19 -12.96
C ASN A 104 4.32 -29.52 -12.26
N PHE A 105 4.90 -30.60 -12.74
CA PHE A 105 4.85 -31.91 -12.10
C PHE A 105 6.21 -32.29 -11.53
N GLU A 106 6.23 -33.23 -10.59
CA GLU A 106 7.47 -33.72 -9.96
C GLU A 106 8.46 -34.30 -10.98
N LYS A 107 7.95 -34.94 -12.05
CA LYS A 107 8.75 -35.46 -13.18
C LYS A 107 9.46 -34.36 -13.99
N ASP A 108 9.01 -33.11 -13.88
CA ASP A 108 9.60 -31.97 -14.58
C ASP A 108 10.77 -31.37 -13.77
N LEU A 109 10.96 -31.80 -12.52
CA LEU A 109 12.09 -31.40 -11.69
C LEU A 109 13.37 -32.09 -12.17
N PRO A 110 14.52 -31.37 -12.18
CA PRO A 110 15.79 -31.99 -12.51
C PRO A 110 16.14 -33.05 -11.46
N VAL A 111 16.29 -34.30 -11.89
CA VAL A 111 16.80 -35.38 -11.06
C VAL A 111 18.29 -35.50 -11.33
N CYS A 112 19.12 -35.35 -10.29
CA CYS A 112 20.54 -35.68 -10.39
C CYS A 112 20.68 -37.17 -10.72
N GLN A 113 21.14 -37.50 -11.93
CA GLN A 113 21.54 -38.86 -12.27
C GLN A 113 22.96 -39.10 -11.76
N VAL A 114 23.14 -40.16 -10.96
CA VAL A 114 24.44 -40.65 -10.49
C VAL A 114 25.06 -41.52 -11.57
#